data_AF-A0A0M8PA17-F1
#
_entry.id   AF-A0A0M8PA17-F1
#
_cell.length_a   1.000
_cell.length_b   1.000
_cell.length_c   1.000
_cell.angle_alpha   90.00
_cell.angle_beta   90.00
_cell.angle_gamma   90.00
#
_symmetry.space_group_name_H-M   'P 1'
#
loop_
_entity.id
_entity.type
_entity.pdbx_description
1 polymer ?
#
loop_
_entity_poly.entity_id
_entity_poly.type
_entity_poly.pdbx_seq_one_letter_code
_entity_poly.pdbx_strand_id
1 'polypeptide(L)'
;MASVTKDLGFAITTSTSYEAPYVVAKRFSALDHLTGGRFGWNIVTSWKESAAKAVGLLLVDHDKRYEIADEYLTSLYKLWEGSWADDALQENAETGVYADPSRINYTHHHGEHFKFDGPHILDPSPQRTPFLF
;
A
#
# COMPACT_ATOMS: atom_id res chain seq x y z
N MET A 1 -0.83 -7.54 19.23
CA MET A 1 0.57 -7.05 19.38
C MET A 1 0.60 -5.54 19.49
N ALA A 2 0.10 -4.81 18.49
CA ALA A 2 0.02 -3.35 18.53
C ALA A 2 -0.73 -2.80 19.76
N SER A 3 -1.86 -3.40 20.14
CA SER A 3 -2.68 -2.99 21.29
C SER A 3 -2.01 -3.12 22.67
N VAL A 4 -0.94 -3.92 22.80
CA VAL A 4 -0.25 -4.18 24.08
C VAL A 4 1.15 -3.57 24.12
N THR A 5 1.48 -2.70 23.17
CA THR A 5 2.78 -2.00 23.07
C THR A 5 2.57 -0.55 22.67
N LYS A 6 3.46 0.35 23.13
CA LYS A 6 3.40 1.78 22.77
C LYS A 6 4.39 2.15 21.66
N ASP A 7 5.64 1.71 21.78
CA ASP A 7 6.73 2.20 20.93
C ASP A 7 7.33 1.13 20.00
N LEU A 8 6.94 -0.13 20.14
CA LEU A 8 7.52 -1.23 19.35
C LEU A 8 7.08 -1.16 17.89
N GLY A 9 8.01 -1.15 16.95
CA GLY A 9 7.75 -1.25 15.51
C GLY A 9 7.44 -2.68 15.05
N PHE A 10 6.61 -2.83 14.02
CA PHE A 10 6.25 -4.12 13.44
C PHE A 10 6.56 -4.14 11.95
N ALA A 11 7.55 -4.94 11.56
CA ALA A 11 7.88 -5.19 10.16
C ALA A 11 7.25 -6.49 9.68
N ILE A 12 6.52 -6.47 8.56
CA ILE A 12 6.06 -7.70 7.90
C ILE A 12 6.78 -7.89 6.57
N THR A 13 7.10 -9.14 6.25
CA THR A 13 7.60 -9.49 4.91
C THR A 13 6.43 -9.83 4.03
N THR A 14 6.31 -9.19 2.87
CA THR A 14 5.27 -9.49 1.88
C THR A 14 5.83 -9.32 0.48
N SER A 15 5.43 -10.22 -0.41
CA SER A 15 5.97 -10.25 -1.76
C SER A 15 5.21 -9.37 -2.75
N THR A 16 5.94 -8.67 -3.61
CA THR A 16 5.38 -7.92 -4.75
C THR A 16 4.91 -8.80 -5.91
N SER A 17 5.14 -10.12 -5.86
CA SER A 17 4.93 -10.99 -7.03
C SER A 17 3.57 -11.69 -7.09
N TYR A 18 2.78 -11.65 -6.01
CA TYR A 18 1.59 -12.51 -5.90
C TYR A 18 0.29 -11.75 -5.66
N GLU A 19 0.33 -10.61 -4.95
CA GLU A 19 -0.87 -9.85 -4.58
C GLU A 19 -0.96 -8.56 -5.37
N ALA A 20 -2.16 -8.16 -5.80
CA ALA A 20 -2.35 -6.90 -6.50
C ALA A 20 -2.01 -5.68 -5.61
N PRO A 21 -1.34 -4.64 -6.15
CA PRO A 21 -0.87 -3.50 -5.36
C PRO A 21 -1.99 -2.75 -4.65
N TYR A 22 -3.15 -2.58 -5.27
CA TYR A 22 -4.29 -1.89 -4.64
C TYR A 22 -4.77 -2.56 -3.34
N VAL A 23 -4.76 -3.90 -3.30
CA VAL A 23 -5.16 -4.67 -2.11
C VAL A 23 -4.13 -4.51 -0.99
N VAL A 24 -2.84 -4.53 -1.35
CA VAL A 24 -1.73 -4.31 -0.41
C VAL A 24 -1.73 -2.88 0.12
N ALA A 25 -1.97 -1.88 -0.74
CA ALA A 25 -2.10 -0.48 -0.36
C ALA A 25 -3.13 -0.30 0.76
N LYS A 26 -4.33 -0.86 0.58
CA LYS A 26 -5.39 -0.84 1.59
C LYS A 26 -4.96 -1.51 2.89
N ARG A 27 -4.39 -2.72 2.80
CA ARG A 27 -3.99 -3.50 3.98
C ARG A 27 -2.96 -2.74 4.80
N PHE A 28 -2.02 -2.07 4.15
CA PHE A 28 -0.89 -1.43 4.81
C PHE A 28 -1.28 -0.09 5.42
N SER A 29 -2.09 0.73 4.77
CA SER A 29 -2.65 1.94 5.43
C SER A 29 -3.52 1.56 6.64
N ALA A 30 -4.29 0.46 6.56
CA ALA A 30 -5.05 -0.02 7.72
C ALA A 30 -4.14 -0.46 8.88
N LEU A 31 -3.03 -1.18 8.60
CA LEU A 31 -2.05 -1.55 9.62
C LEU A 31 -1.34 -0.32 10.18
N ASP A 32 -1.04 0.67 9.36
CA ASP A 32 -0.40 1.91 9.78
C ASP A 32 -1.30 2.71 10.73
N HIS A 33 -2.57 2.87 10.40
CA HIS A 33 -3.59 3.44 11.29
C HIS A 33 -3.73 2.64 12.60
N LEU A 34 -3.90 1.32 12.51
CA LEU A 34 -4.10 0.46 13.69
C LEU A 34 -2.87 0.39 14.62
N THR A 35 -1.68 0.61 14.07
CA THR A 35 -0.43 0.61 14.85
C THR A 35 -0.05 2.01 15.34
N GLY A 36 -0.72 3.06 14.85
CA GLY A 36 -0.38 4.45 15.14
C GLY A 36 0.96 4.86 14.51
N GLY A 37 1.22 4.46 13.26
CA GLY A 37 2.45 4.84 12.56
C GLY A 37 3.66 3.97 12.89
N ARG A 38 3.47 2.73 13.34
CA ARG A 38 4.56 1.82 13.75
C ARG A 38 4.73 0.62 12.83
N PHE A 39 4.17 0.71 11.63
CA PHE A 39 4.20 -0.35 10.65
C PHE A 39 5.38 -0.19 9.69
N GLY A 40 6.06 -1.29 9.39
CA GLY A 40 7.10 -1.37 8.38
C GLY A 40 6.90 -2.56 7.45
N TRP A 41 7.45 -2.46 6.25
CA TRP A 41 7.35 -3.47 5.21
C TRP A 41 8.72 -3.87 4.71
N ASN A 42 9.03 -5.16 4.83
CA ASN A 42 10.15 -5.80 4.17
C ASN A 42 9.71 -6.30 2.79
N ILE A 43 10.20 -5.62 1.75
CA ILE A 43 9.80 -5.83 0.36
C ILE A 43 10.60 -7.00 -0.20
N VAL A 44 9.91 -8.03 -0.69
CA VAL A 44 10.55 -9.19 -1.32
C VAL A 44 9.90 -9.54 -2.65
N THR A 45 10.66 -10.15 -3.55
CA THR A 45 10.13 -10.60 -4.85
C THR A 45 9.77 -12.08 -4.87
N SER A 46 10.00 -12.80 -3.78
CA SER A 46 9.94 -14.26 -3.74
C SER A 46 10.86 -14.94 -4.78
N TRP A 47 11.07 -16.25 -4.62
CA TRP A 47 11.92 -17.01 -5.55
C TRP A 47 11.58 -18.50 -5.69
N LYS A 48 10.73 -19.03 -4.81
CA LYS A 48 10.39 -20.46 -4.80
C LYS A 48 9.31 -20.76 -5.83
N GLU A 49 9.59 -21.66 -6.74
CA GLU A 49 8.62 -22.12 -7.74
C GLU A 49 7.38 -22.76 -7.09
N SER A 50 7.55 -23.49 -5.99
CA SER A 50 6.42 -24.08 -5.26
C SER A 50 5.46 -23.04 -4.69
N ALA A 51 5.98 -21.87 -4.27
CA ALA A 51 5.14 -20.77 -3.79
C ALA A 51 4.32 -20.16 -4.94
N ALA A 52 4.95 -19.93 -6.10
CA ALA A 52 4.25 -19.46 -7.30
C ALA A 52 3.13 -20.44 -7.71
N LYS A 53 3.43 -21.74 -7.76
CA LYS A 53 2.45 -22.80 -8.06
C LYS A 53 1.29 -22.80 -7.06
N ALA A 54 1.56 -22.62 -5.77
CA ALA A 54 0.54 -22.63 -4.72
C ALA A 54 -0.48 -21.48 -4.86
N VAL A 55 -0.07 -20.35 -5.46
CA VAL A 55 -0.96 -19.20 -5.75
C VAL A 55 -1.43 -19.16 -7.21
N GLY A 56 -1.19 -20.23 -7.98
CA GLY A 56 -1.67 -20.35 -9.36
C GLY A 56 -0.88 -19.50 -10.38
N LEU A 57 0.36 -19.12 -10.07
CA LEU A 57 1.22 -18.31 -10.93
C LEU A 57 2.46 -19.10 -11.39
N LEU A 58 3.07 -18.63 -12.47
CA LEU A 58 4.38 -19.10 -12.91
C LEU A 58 5.48 -18.32 -12.18
N LEU A 59 6.61 -18.98 -11.90
CA LEU A 59 7.77 -18.28 -11.37
C LEU A 59 8.34 -17.35 -12.45
N VAL A 60 8.39 -16.07 -12.14
CA VAL A 60 9.02 -15.05 -13.00
C VAL A 60 10.53 -15.08 -12.82
N ASP A 61 11.25 -14.86 -13.92
CA ASP A 61 12.71 -14.76 -13.96
C ASP A 61 13.24 -13.68 -13.00
N HIS A 62 14.44 -13.94 -12.47
CA HIS A 62 15.00 -13.18 -11.35
C HIS A 62 14.92 -11.65 -11.55
N ASP A 63 15.48 -11.14 -12.65
CA ASP A 63 15.60 -9.71 -12.90
C ASP A 63 14.25 -9.08 -13.24
N LYS A 64 13.41 -9.80 -14.00
CA LYS A 64 12.06 -9.33 -14.34
C LYS A 64 11.18 -9.16 -13.11
N ARG A 65 11.41 -9.91 -12.03
CA ARG A 65 10.70 -9.67 -10.76
C ARG A 65 11.02 -8.32 -10.15
N TYR A 66 12.24 -7.82 -10.30
CA TYR A 66 12.63 -6.51 -9.78
C TYR A 66 12.07 -5.38 -10.64
N GLU A 67 12.00 -5.55 -11.97
CA GLU A 67 11.27 -4.62 -12.84
C GLU A 67 9.79 -4.53 -12.44
N ILE A 68 9.14 -5.67 -12.20
CA ILE A 68 7.75 -5.70 -11.70
C ILE A 68 7.65 -5.03 -10.32
N ALA A 69 8.61 -5.27 -9.42
CA ALA A 69 8.61 -4.66 -8.09
C ALA A 69 8.76 -3.13 -8.13
N ASP A 70 9.52 -2.60 -9.08
CA ASP A 70 9.67 -1.15 -9.25
C ASP A 70 8.35 -0.48 -9.68
N GLU A 71 7.65 -1.08 -10.65
CA GLU A 71 6.31 -0.63 -11.03
C GLU A 71 5.31 -0.80 -9.87
N TYR A 72 5.43 -1.90 -9.12
CA TYR A 72 4.61 -2.17 -7.94
C TYR A 72 4.70 -1.03 -6.93
N LEU A 73 5.92 -0.65 -6.54
CA LEU A 73 6.15 0.45 -5.61
C LEU A 73 5.68 1.78 -6.16
N THR A 74 5.96 2.07 -7.43
CA THR A 74 5.43 3.26 -8.12
C THR A 74 3.91 3.34 -8.04
N SER A 75 3.22 2.21 -8.19
CA SER A 75 1.76 2.15 -8.09
C SER A 75 1.26 2.39 -6.66
N LEU A 76 1.96 1.87 -5.65
CA LEU A 76 1.64 2.08 -4.24
C LEU A 76 1.87 3.54 -3.81
N TYR A 77 2.98 4.15 -4.22
CA TYR A 77 3.27 5.55 -3.89
C TYR A 77 2.23 6.51 -4.47
N LYS A 78 1.75 6.26 -5.70
CA LYS A 78 0.65 7.04 -6.27
C LYS A 78 -0.61 6.98 -5.39
N LEU A 79 -0.91 5.81 -4.81
CA LEU A 79 -2.05 5.63 -3.92
C LEU A 79 -1.83 6.32 -2.56
N TRP A 80 -0.74 6.00 -1.86
CA TRP A 80 -0.48 6.47 -0.49
C TRP A 80 -0.15 7.97 -0.41
N GLU A 81 0.60 8.48 -1.38
CA GLU A 81 1.09 9.86 -1.35
C GLU A 81 0.26 10.79 -2.25
N GLY A 82 -0.22 10.27 -3.39
CA GLY A 82 -0.83 11.10 -4.44
C GLY A 82 -2.36 11.17 -4.42
N SER A 83 -3.03 10.16 -3.87
CA SER A 83 -4.49 10.09 -4.00
C SER A 83 -5.25 11.01 -3.06
N TRP A 84 -4.71 11.31 -1.88
CA TRP A 84 -5.34 12.20 -0.89
C TRP A 84 -4.38 13.30 -0.48
N ALA A 85 -4.80 14.56 -0.58
CA ALA A 85 -4.05 15.68 0.00
C ALA A 85 -4.01 15.60 1.54
N ASP A 86 -3.05 16.28 2.16
CA ASP A 86 -2.85 16.28 3.62
C ASP A 86 -4.05 16.83 4.41
N ASP A 87 -4.81 17.74 3.79
CA ASP A 87 -5.98 18.43 4.37
C ASP A 87 -7.31 17.89 3.82
N ALA A 88 -7.30 16.76 3.11
CA ALA A 88 -8.50 16.17 2.54
C ALA A 88 -9.47 15.66 3.61
N LEU A 89 -8.96 15.16 4.74
CA LEU A 89 -9.75 14.70 5.88
C LEU A 89 -10.03 15.87 6.83
N GLN A 90 -11.30 16.16 7.11
CA GLN A 90 -11.73 17.29 7.94
C GLN A 90 -12.48 16.87 9.21
N GLU A 91 -13.22 15.77 9.16
CA GLU A 91 -14.01 15.21 10.27
C GLU A 91 -14.89 16.26 11.00
N ASN A 92 -15.45 17.20 10.24
CA ASN A 92 -16.17 18.34 10.80
C ASN A 92 -17.65 17.99 11.03
N ALA A 93 -18.00 17.71 12.29
CA ALA A 93 -19.36 17.39 12.70
C ALA A 93 -20.34 18.58 12.63
N GLU A 94 -19.85 19.82 12.71
CA GLU A 94 -20.69 21.02 12.63
C GLU A 94 -21.15 21.31 11.20
N THR A 95 -20.25 21.14 10.23
CA THR A 95 -20.55 21.34 8.80
C THR A 95 -21.05 20.06 8.12
N GLY A 96 -20.90 18.90 8.76
CA GLY A 96 -21.23 17.59 8.21
C GLY A 96 -20.24 17.10 7.13
N VAL A 97 -19.08 17.76 7.00
CA VAL A 97 -18.05 17.42 6.02
C VAL A 97 -17.02 16.49 6.65
N TYR A 98 -17.02 15.22 6.23
CA TYR A 98 -16.01 14.25 6.67
C TYR A 98 -14.69 14.41 5.91
N ALA A 99 -14.76 14.49 4.58
CA ALA A 99 -13.61 14.72 3.71
C ALA A 99 -14.00 15.64 2.55
N ASP A 100 -13.05 16.44 2.06
CA ASP A 100 -13.23 17.31 0.89
C ASP A 100 -12.99 16.50 -0.40
N PRO A 101 -14.03 16.22 -1.20
CA PRO A 101 -13.89 15.43 -2.42
C PRO A 101 -13.02 16.11 -3.47
N SER A 102 -12.86 17.45 -3.45
CA SER A 102 -11.99 18.17 -4.38
C SER A 102 -10.49 17.97 -4.09
N ARG A 103 -10.18 17.40 -2.91
CA ARG A 103 -8.82 17.11 -2.43
C ARG A 103 -8.47 15.62 -2.52
N ILE A 104 -9.34 14.81 -3.13
CA ILE A 104 -9.16 13.38 -3.36
C ILE A 104 -9.04 13.14 -4.86
N ASN A 105 -7.86 12.76 -5.30
CA ASN A 105 -7.54 12.52 -6.69
C ASN A 105 -7.68 11.05 -7.06
N TYR A 106 -8.24 10.81 -8.24
CA TYR A 106 -8.22 9.50 -8.87
C TYR A 106 -6.79 9.12 -9.25
N THR A 107 -6.35 7.93 -8.87
CA THR A 107 -5.10 7.37 -9.37
C THR A 107 -5.38 6.59 -10.64
N HIS A 108 -4.81 7.06 -11.75
CA HIS A 108 -4.77 6.35 -13.02
C HIS A 108 -3.39 5.72 -13.18
N HIS A 109 -3.27 4.42 -12.93
CA HIS A 109 -2.02 3.70 -13.11
C HIS A 109 -2.20 2.67 -14.22
N HIS A 110 -1.64 2.94 -15.40
CA HIS A 110 -1.67 2.04 -16.56
C HIS A 110 -0.24 1.72 -17.00
N GLY A 111 0.47 0.91 -16.21
CA GLY A 111 1.83 0.46 -16.50
C GLY A 111 1.88 -0.80 -17.36
N GLU A 112 3.07 -1.39 -17.45
CA GLU A 112 3.29 -2.65 -18.16
C GLU A 112 2.69 -3.83 -17.38
N HIS A 113 2.82 -3.80 -16.05
CA HIS A 113 2.49 -4.92 -15.16
C HIS A 113 1.17 -4.73 -14.41
N PHE A 114 0.81 -3.51 -14.05
CA PHE A 114 -0.37 -3.20 -13.26
C PHE A 114 -1.24 -2.16 -13.95
N LYS A 115 -2.55 -2.38 -13.89
CA LYS A 115 -3.56 -1.47 -14.43
C LYS A 115 -4.71 -1.32 -13.46
N PHE A 116 -4.94 -0.11 -12.96
CA PHE A 116 -6.10 0.20 -12.15
C PHE A 116 -6.45 1.69 -12.21
N ASP A 117 -7.73 1.95 -11.94
CA ASP A 117 -8.32 3.27 -11.88
C ASP A 117 -9.11 3.39 -10.59
N GLY A 118 -8.70 4.27 -9.69
CA GLY A 118 -9.41 4.50 -8.44
C GLY A 118 -8.68 5.47 -7.53
N PRO A 119 -9.38 6.17 -6.63
CA PRO A 119 -8.72 6.76 -5.48
C PRO A 119 -8.24 5.65 -4.54
N HIS A 120 -7.28 5.96 -3.67
CA HIS A 120 -7.00 5.13 -2.51
C HIS A 120 -8.24 5.14 -1.60
N ILE A 121 -8.62 3.96 -1.10
CA ILE A 121 -9.89 3.80 -0.36
C ILE A 121 -9.80 4.25 1.10
N LEU A 122 -8.58 4.49 1.61
CA LEU A 122 -8.34 4.96 2.97
C LEU A 122 -7.78 6.38 2.93
N ASP A 123 -8.16 7.17 3.92
CA ASP A 123 -7.57 8.46 4.23
C ASP A 123 -6.07 8.31 4.62
N PRO A 124 -5.29 9.41 4.57
CA PRO A 124 -3.86 9.39 4.91
C PRO A 124 -3.59 8.81 6.30
N SER A 125 -2.82 7.72 6.34
CA SER A 125 -2.34 7.13 7.60
C SER A 125 -1.15 7.91 8.17
N PRO A 126 -0.75 7.73 9.45
CA PRO A 126 0.28 8.54 10.09
C PRO A 126 1.62 8.60 9.35
N GLN A 127 2.03 7.51 8.68
CA GLN A 127 3.25 7.48 7.86
C GLN A 127 2.97 7.66 6.35
N ARG A 128 1.70 7.55 5.92
CA ARG A 128 1.31 7.29 4.52
C ARG A 128 2.00 6.04 3.96
N THR A 129 3.21 6.19 3.43
CA THR A 129 4.10 5.07 3.09
C THR A 129 4.74 4.50 4.36
N PRO A 130 4.60 3.20 4.64
CA PRO A 130 5.22 2.58 5.81
C PRO A 130 6.75 2.61 5.72
N PHE A 131 7.43 2.38 6.85
CA PHE A 131 8.88 2.23 6.83
C PHE A 131 9.30 1.07 5.91
N LEU A 132 10.11 1.36 4.90
CA LEU A 132 10.56 0.37 3.91
C LEU A 132 11.93 -0.17 4.31
N PHE A 133 12.05 -1.50 4.39
CA PHE A 133 13.32 -2.22 4.64
C PHE A 133 14.02 -2.62 3.36
#